data_AF-A0A7D5LD69-F1
#
_entry.id   AF-A0A7D5LD69-F1
#
_cell.length_a   1.000
_cell.length_b   1.000
_cell.length_c   1.000
_cell.angle_alpha   90.00
_cell.angle_beta   90.00
_cell.angle_gamma   90.00
#
_symmetry.space_group_name_H-M   'P 1'
#
loop_
_entity.id
_entity.type
_entity.pdbx_description
1 polymer ?
#
loop_
_entity_poly.entity_id
_entity_poly.type
_entity_poly.pdbx_seq_one_letter_code
_entity_poly.pdbx_strand_id
1 'polypeptide(L)'
;MLVVEAASFLLAAAIHAGALVDGYRHGEAMVAETVIGSVLLVGLVTTRVRPRWTFSAAVIVQAFALLGTLVGIWTMIVGVGPRTVPDVVYHAAIVLVLVAGIGLAWRTREPDRPE
;
A
#
# COMPACT_ATOMS: atom_id res chain seq x y z
N MET A 1 -2.77 6.42 8.36
CA MET A 1 -2.78 5.24 7.49
C MET A 1 -1.48 5.11 6.70
N LEU A 2 -1.03 6.14 5.97
CA LEU A 2 0.22 6.11 5.18
C LEU A 2 1.45 5.48 5.87
N VAL A 3 1.70 5.76 7.15
CA VAL A 3 2.82 5.14 7.90
C VAL A 3 2.69 3.62 7.95
N VAL A 4 1.50 3.14 8.34
CA VAL A 4 1.21 1.71 8.46
C VAL A 4 1.30 1.04 7.10
N GLU A 5 0.69 1.63 6.07
CA GLU A 5 0.68 1.06 4.72
C GLU A 5 2.10 0.99 4.13
N ALA A 6 2.87 2.08 4.23
CA ALA A 6 4.26 2.12 3.75
C ALA A 6 5.14 1.09 4.49
N ALA A 7 5.03 1.03 5.82
CA ALA A 7 5.77 0.05 6.62
C ALA A 7 5.39 -1.38 6.27
N SER A 8 4.10 -1.67 6.09
CA SER A 8 3.60 -2.99 5.70
C SER A 8 4.16 -3.44 4.35
N PHE A 9 4.11 -2.59 3.32
CA PHE A 9 4.66 -2.92 2.00
C PHE A 9 6.17 -3.11 2.01
N LEU A 10 6.92 -2.27 2.74
CA LEU A 10 8.36 -2.43 2.84
C LEU A 10 8.76 -3.68 3.63
N LEU A 11 7.96 -4.06 4.64
CA LEU A 11 8.16 -5.30 5.38
C LEU A 11 7.88 -6.52 4.50
N ALA A 12 6.78 -6.50 3.74
CA ALA A 12 6.45 -7.56 2.78
C ALA A 12 7.57 -7.70 1.72
N ALA A 13 8.07 -6.58 1.20
CA ALA A 13 9.17 -6.58 0.24
C ALA A 13 10.44 -7.22 0.83
N ALA A 14 10.74 -6.96 2.10
CA ALA A 14 11.88 -7.58 2.80
C ALA A 14 11.67 -9.10 3.01
N ILE A 15 10.45 -9.55 3.26
CA ILE A 15 10.10 -10.98 3.31
C ILE A 15 10.32 -11.62 1.93
N HIS A 16 9.79 -11.01 0.86
CA HIS A 16 9.95 -11.52 -0.51
C HIS A 16 11.35 -11.34 -1.09
N ALA A 17 12.20 -10.50 -0.48
CA ALA A 17 13.63 -10.47 -0.75
C ALA A 17 14.36 -11.68 -0.15
N GLY A 18 13.71 -12.43 0.76
CA GLY A 18 14.35 -13.47 1.57
C GLY A 18 15.21 -12.90 2.69
N ALA A 19 15.07 -11.61 3.02
CA ALA A 19 15.88 -10.97 4.06
C ALA A 19 15.39 -11.28 5.48
N LEU A 20 14.11 -11.67 5.62
CA LEU A 20 13.46 -11.90 6.92
C LEU A 20 13.01 -13.34 7.12
N VAL A 21 12.57 -14.02 6.05
CA VAL A 21 12.09 -15.39 6.10
C VAL A 21 12.62 -16.15 4.89
N ASP A 22 13.41 -17.19 5.15
CA ASP A 22 13.92 -18.06 4.10
C ASP A 22 12.79 -18.84 3.42
N GLY A 23 12.92 -19.05 2.10
CA GLY A 23 11.93 -19.79 1.30
C GLY A 23 10.78 -18.96 0.71
N TYR A 24 10.66 -17.67 1.04
CA TYR A 24 9.62 -16.77 0.49
C TYR A 24 10.09 -15.89 -0.68
N ARG A 25 11.30 -16.13 -1.19
CA ARG A 25 11.94 -15.25 -2.18
C ARG A 25 11.17 -15.23 -3.50
N HIS A 26 10.60 -14.08 -3.83
CA HIS A 26 9.88 -13.81 -5.09
C HIS A 26 10.26 -12.43 -5.59
N GLY A 27 11.05 -12.37 -6.67
CA GLY A 27 11.65 -11.12 -7.16
C GLY A 27 10.61 -10.12 -7.64
N GLU A 28 9.59 -10.59 -8.34
CA GLU A 28 8.51 -9.78 -8.88
C GLU A 28 7.68 -9.14 -7.76
N ALA A 29 7.33 -9.92 -6.73
CA ALA A 29 6.61 -9.43 -5.56
C ALA A 29 7.44 -8.39 -4.79
N MET A 30 8.72 -8.70 -4.53
CA MET A 30 9.66 -7.78 -3.89
C MET A 30 9.73 -6.43 -4.62
N VAL A 31 9.85 -6.44 -5.95
CA VAL A 31 9.91 -5.20 -6.74
C VAL A 31 8.60 -4.43 -6.64
N ALA A 32 7.46 -5.09 -6.84
CA ALA A 32 6.15 -4.44 -6.81
C ALA A 32 5.88 -3.78 -5.45
N GLU A 33 6.12 -4.51 -4.36
CA GLU A 33 5.90 -4.02 -3.01
C GLU A 33 6.88 -2.91 -2.61
N THR A 34 8.15 -3.00 -3.05
CA THR A 34 9.13 -1.92 -2.83
C THR A 34 8.69 -0.64 -3.53
N VAL A 35 8.21 -0.74 -4.78
CA VAL A 35 7.70 0.41 -5.53
C VAL A 35 6.50 1.03 -4.82
N ILE A 36 5.52 0.21 -4.42
CA ILE A 36 4.32 0.69 -3.70
C ILE A 36 4.71 1.34 -2.37
N GLY A 37 5.52 0.65 -1.55
CA GLY A 37 5.98 1.15 -0.25
C GLY A 37 6.76 2.47 -0.37
N SER A 38 7.60 2.60 -1.41
CA SER A 38 8.34 3.84 -1.69
C SER A 38 7.42 4.99 -2.10
N VAL A 39 6.41 4.74 -2.95
CA VAL A 39 5.42 5.77 -3.34
C VAL A 39 4.61 6.23 -2.13
N LEU A 40 4.18 5.31 -1.26
CA LEU A 40 3.49 5.65 -0.02
C LEU A 40 4.38 6.45 0.94
N LEU A 41 5.67 6.10 1.04
CA LEU A 41 6.64 6.83 1.84
C LEU A 41 6.86 8.26 1.31
N VAL A 42 6.97 8.45 0.00
CA VAL A 42 7.03 9.77 -0.63
C VAL A 42 5.75 10.57 -0.35
N GLY A 43 4.58 9.92 -0.44
CA GLY A 43 3.31 10.52 -0.05
C GLY A 43 3.30 10.97 1.41
N LEU A 44 3.77 10.12 2.32
CA LEU A 44 3.89 10.41 3.75
C LEU A 44 4.82 11.62 4.03
N VAL A 45 5.97 11.68 3.36
CA VAL A 45 6.87 12.84 3.48
C VAL A 45 6.17 14.09 2.93
N THR A 46 5.48 13.98 1.80
CA THR A 46 4.77 15.10 1.17
C THR A 46 3.67 15.66 2.06
N THR A 47 2.86 14.81 2.71
CA THR A 47 1.81 15.26 3.63
C THR A 47 2.36 15.99 4.85
N ARG A 48 3.56 15.62 5.33
CA ARG A 48 4.24 16.32 6.44
C ARG A 48 4.88 17.63 6.03
N VAL A 49 5.54 17.68 4.87
CA VAL A 49 6.28 18.87 4.41
C VAL A 49 5.35 19.91 3.78
N ARG A 50 4.27 19.48 3.13
CA ARG A 50 3.32 20.37 2.45
C ARG A 50 1.87 20.10 2.89
N PRO A 51 1.44 20.64 4.04
CA PRO A 51 0.10 20.42 4.59
C PRO A 51 -1.04 20.75 3.60
N ARG A 52 -0.83 21.76 2.75
CA ARG A 52 -1.76 22.19 1.69
C ARG A 52 -2.10 21.09 0.69
N TRP A 53 -1.21 20.09 0.53
CA TRP A 53 -1.34 18.99 -0.43
C TRP A 53 -1.74 17.68 0.26
N THR A 54 -1.99 17.69 1.58
CA THR A 54 -2.19 16.48 2.38
C THR A 54 -3.25 15.58 1.79
N PHE A 55 -4.43 16.12 1.48
CA PHE A 55 -5.52 15.34 0.92
C PHE A 55 -5.13 14.73 -0.44
N SER A 56 -4.70 15.56 -1.39
CA SER A 56 -4.43 15.10 -2.76
C SER A 56 -3.29 14.09 -2.77
N ALA A 57 -2.22 14.35 -2.00
CA ALA A 57 -1.10 13.43 -1.86
C ALA A 57 -1.56 12.10 -1.26
N ALA A 58 -2.29 12.11 -0.14
CA ALA A 58 -2.77 10.89 0.52
C ALA A 58 -3.66 10.04 -0.41
N VAL A 59 -4.64 10.66 -1.07
CA VAL A 59 -5.57 9.95 -1.97
C VAL A 59 -4.83 9.38 -3.18
N ILE A 60 -3.95 10.14 -3.82
CA ILE A 60 -3.23 9.68 -5.02
C ILE A 60 -2.33 8.49 -4.70
N VAL A 61 -1.52 8.56 -3.63
CA VAL A 61 -0.59 7.47 -3.31
C VAL A 61 -1.31 6.22 -2.81
N GLN A 62 -2.42 6.38 -2.07
CA GLN A 62 -3.23 5.24 -1.65
C GLN A 62 -4.00 4.61 -2.82
N ALA A 63 -4.51 5.41 -3.75
CA ALA A 63 -5.14 4.90 -4.97
C ALA A 63 -4.12 4.14 -5.85
N PHE A 64 -2.90 4.67 -5.98
CA PHE A 64 -1.80 3.98 -6.65
C PHE A 64 -1.48 2.64 -5.97
N ALA A 65 -1.33 2.64 -4.64
CA ALA A 65 -1.08 1.43 -3.87
C ALA A 65 -2.21 0.40 -4.00
N LEU A 66 -3.47 0.85 -3.97
CA LEU A 66 -4.65 0.00 -4.14
C LEU A 66 -4.65 -0.64 -5.54
N LEU A 67 -4.41 0.15 -6.59
CA LEU A 67 -4.31 -0.37 -7.95
C LEU A 67 -3.17 -1.39 -8.08
N GLY A 68 -1.98 -1.07 -7.56
CA GLY A 68 -0.83 -1.98 -7.57
C GLY A 68 -1.12 -3.30 -6.83
N THR A 69 -1.82 -3.22 -5.69
CA THR A 69 -2.23 -4.40 -4.92
C THR A 69 -3.24 -5.25 -5.69
N LEU A 70 -4.22 -4.63 -6.35
CA LEU A 70 -5.20 -5.33 -7.18
C LEU A 70 -4.54 -6.03 -8.38
N VAL A 71 -3.53 -5.39 -8.99
CA VAL A 71 -2.71 -6.03 -10.02
C VAL A 71 -1.96 -7.22 -9.44
N GLY A 72 -1.35 -7.12 -8.25
CA GLY A 72 -0.71 -8.25 -7.56
C GLY A 72 -1.69 -9.40 -7.25
N ILE A 73 -2.89 -9.09 -6.76
CA ILE A 73 -3.97 -10.08 -6.54
C ILE A 73 -4.34 -10.76 -7.86
N TRP A 74 -4.46 -10.00 -8.94
CA TRP A 74 -4.72 -10.57 -10.26
C TRP A 74 -3.60 -11.52 -10.70
N THR A 75 -2.33 -11.15 -10.56
CA THR A 75 -1.20 -12.02 -10.93
C THR A 75 -1.15 -13.31 -10.10
N MET A 76 -1.54 -13.26 -8.82
CA MET A 76 -1.72 -14.46 -7.98
C MET A 76 -2.85 -15.36 -8.48
N ILE A 77 -3.99 -14.78 -8.88
CA ILE A 77 -5.15 -15.54 -9.36
C ILE A 77 -4.81 -16.29 -10.66
N VAL A 78 -4.08 -15.66 -11.58
CA VAL A 78 -3.66 -16.29 -12.85
C VAL A 78 -2.44 -17.19 -12.71
N GLY A 79 -1.89 -17.35 -11.49
CA GLY A 79 -0.81 -18.30 -11.19
C GLY A 79 0.60 -17.81 -11.53
N VAL A 80 0.80 -16.51 -11.72
CA VAL A 80 2.12 -15.89 -11.97
C VAL A 80 2.80 -15.49 -10.65
N GLY A 81 2.01 -15.09 -9.64
CA GLY A 81 2.52 -14.68 -8.32
C GLY A 81 2.50 -15.81 -7.27
N PRO A 82 3.24 -15.63 -6.16
CA PRO A 82 3.19 -16.54 -5.02
C PRO A 82 1.76 -16.62 -4.46
N ARG A 83 1.27 -17.84 -4.22
CA ARG A 83 -0.08 -18.08 -3.73
C ARG A 83 -0.08 -18.85 -2.41
N THR A 84 0.66 -18.35 -1.42
CA THR A 84 0.63 -18.94 -0.08
C THR A 84 -0.54 -18.38 0.73
N VAL A 85 -0.91 -19.07 1.81
CA VAL A 85 -1.97 -18.56 2.73
C VAL A 85 -1.59 -17.18 3.31
N PRO A 86 -0.35 -16.96 3.81
CA PRO A 86 0.09 -15.64 4.23
C PRO A 86 -0.07 -14.55 3.16
N ASP A 87 0.29 -14.82 1.90
CA ASP A 87 0.19 -13.84 0.81
C ASP A 87 -1.26 -13.39 0.60
N VAL A 88 -2.19 -14.34 0.54
CA VAL A 88 -3.62 -14.06 0.34
C VAL A 88 -4.19 -13.25 1.50
N VAL A 89 -3.87 -13.64 2.74
CA VAL A 89 -4.34 -12.93 3.94
C VAL A 89 -3.78 -11.51 3.98
N TYR A 90 -2.49 -11.34 3.70
CA TYR A 90 -1.84 -10.03 3.66
C TYR A 90 -2.49 -9.11 2.62
N HIS A 91 -2.66 -9.59 1.39
CA HIS A 91 -3.25 -8.80 0.31
C HIS A 91 -4.71 -8.43 0.57
N ALA A 92 -5.52 -9.34 1.13
CA ALA A 92 -6.89 -9.02 1.51
C ALA A 92 -6.93 -7.95 2.62
N ALA A 93 -6.07 -8.08 3.64
CA ALA A 93 -6.00 -7.13 4.75
C ALA A 93 -5.53 -5.74 4.28
N ILE A 94 -4.49 -5.66 3.44
CA ILE A 94 -3.95 -4.37 3.00
C ILE A 94 -4.91 -3.63 2.07
N VAL A 95 -5.71 -4.34 1.26
CA VAL A 95 -6.81 -3.73 0.48
C VAL A 95 -7.80 -3.03 1.40
N LEU A 96 -8.22 -3.67 2.48
CA LEU A 96 -9.15 -3.07 3.45
C LEU A 96 -8.54 -1.83 4.11
N VAL A 97 -7.26 -1.88 4.48
CA VAL A 97 -6.54 -0.74 5.07
C VAL A 97 -6.46 0.43 4.08
N LEU A 98 -6.11 0.17 2.81
CA LEU A 98 -6.02 1.20 1.77
C LEU A 98 -7.37 1.86 1.50
N VAL A 99 -8.44 1.08 1.37
CA VAL A 99 -9.80 1.60 1.20
C VAL A 99 -10.24 2.43 2.41
N ALA A 100 -9.97 1.96 3.62
CA ALA A 100 -10.24 2.71 4.85
C ALA A 100 -9.43 4.01 4.92
N GLY A 101 -8.17 3.98 4.49
CA GLY A 101 -7.28 5.13 4.40
C GLY A 101 -7.81 6.21 3.46
N ILE A 102 -8.24 5.82 2.26
CA ILE A 102 -8.89 6.73 1.31
C ILE A 102 -10.17 7.31 1.93
N GLY A 103 -11.04 6.45 2.49
CA GLY A 103 -12.28 6.89 3.13
C GLY A 103 -12.05 7.88 4.28
N LEU A 104 -11.01 7.67 5.08
CA LEU A 104 -10.61 8.60 6.14
C LEU A 104 -10.14 9.94 5.57
N ALA A 105 -9.33 9.94 4.50
CA ALA A 105 -8.88 11.17 3.84
C ALA A 105 -10.07 12.04 3.38
N TRP A 106 -11.10 11.41 2.81
CA TRP A 106 -12.35 12.09 2.43
C TRP A 106 -13.10 12.65 3.64
N ARG A 107 -13.30 11.85 4.70
CA ARG A 107 -13.97 12.32 5.93
C ARG A 107 -13.26 13.53 6.56
N THR A 108 -11.92 13.54 6.56
CA THR A 108 -11.15 14.66 7.11
C THR A 108 -11.15 15.91 6.24
N ARG A 109 -11.55 15.79 4.96
CA ARG A 109 -11.71 16.94 4.05
C ARG A 109 -13.07 17.62 4.20
N GLU A 110 -14.07 16.90 4.69
CA GLU A 110 -15.45 17.36 4.82
C GLU A 110 -15.85 18.22 6.06
N PRO A 111 -14.94 18.80 6.88
CA PRO A 111 -15.34 19.73 7.96
C PRO A 111 -15.76 21.16 7.56
N ASP A 112 -15.63 21.60 6.30
CA ASP A 112 -15.89 23.01 5.91
C ASP A 112 -17.11 23.16 4.97
N ARG A 113 -18.32 22.75 5.40
CA ARG A 113 -19.57 23.28 4.83
C ARG A 113 -20.16 24.30 5.80
N PRO A 114 -20.16 25.62 5.49
CA PRO A 114 -20.91 26.59 6.28
C PRO A 114 -22.42 26.32 6.15
N GLU A 115 -23.12 26.49 7.28
CA GLU A 115 -24.57 26.36 7.47
C GLU A 115 -25.36 27.43 6.73
#